data_AF-A0A914I659-F1
#
_entry.id   AF-A0A914I659-F1
#
_cell.length_a   1.000
_cell.length_b   1.000
_cell.length_c   1.000
_cell.angle_alpha   90.00
_cell.angle_beta   90.00
_cell.angle_gamma   90.00
#
_symmetry.space_group_name_H-M   'P 1'
#
loop_
_entity.id
_entity.type
_entity.pdbx_description
1 polymer ?
#
loop_
_entity_poly.entity_id
_entity_poly.type
_entity_poly.pdbx_seq_one_letter_code
_entity_poly.pdbx_strand_id
1 'polypeptide(L)'
;MGISDNDVQKQLRHMMAFIEQEANEKAEEIDAKAEEEFNIEKGKLVQQQRQKIMEYYEKKEKQVELQRKIQRSNMQNQSRLKCLKSRDDHLNNVLEESRANLSKISADRERYPAILKGLLLQGFFQLLENKIVLRCRKKDEELVSRILPECLEELQRTWGNRSEVKIDNEHYLPPDSAGGVELLARDGKIRVLSTLEARLDLIADKITPQTRTALFANGRWLLSSNRPRRMFSPKSVKTFKTETNSQQMESDCVIIVVIKANQSYSRRTVRRIVFSVVTALFTLSFVLLSLLFSTPNIELPHKPSADCSWYFYCHRLSSARKMGEVRFQSEYISSNRGITKVIQIVLGFVVCSVLCSNWYGGYSCFGEGRLGYVSGLNFLCLLINIVLFLLNLFNIRPLKLEQLYNVVAAILFLVAIVLLLWYMIQNSYWDVWMIIAAVCVLVVFLLFQWDFKGNRTMSDGHLPI
;
A
#
# COMPACT_ATOMS: atom_id res chain seq x y z
N MET A 1 29.68 -87.10 -65.55
CA MET A 1 30.17 -85.84 -66.13
C MET A 1 30.81 -85.03 -65.01
N GLY A 2 32.10 -84.73 -65.08
CA GLY A 2 32.70 -83.74 -64.20
C GLY A 2 32.31 -82.33 -64.66
N ILE A 3 32.23 -81.38 -63.72
CA ILE A 3 32.09 -79.96 -64.03
C ILE A 3 33.36 -79.51 -64.78
N SER A 4 33.25 -78.66 -65.79
CA SER A 4 34.43 -78.16 -66.50
C SER A 4 35.18 -77.13 -65.67
N ASP A 5 36.52 -77.13 -65.72
CA ASP A 5 37.35 -76.18 -64.96
C ASP A 5 37.01 -74.71 -65.29
N ASN A 6 36.52 -74.44 -66.51
CA ASN A 6 36.03 -73.13 -66.91
C ASN A 6 34.80 -72.66 -66.11
N ASP A 7 33.92 -73.58 -65.72
CA ASP A 7 32.72 -73.25 -64.97
C ASP A 7 33.04 -73.08 -63.47
N VAL A 8 34.00 -73.85 -62.94
CA VAL A 8 34.59 -73.61 -61.61
C VAL A 8 35.23 -72.22 -61.55
N GLN A 9 36.01 -71.81 -62.57
CA GLN A 9 36.59 -70.46 -62.63
C GLN A 9 35.55 -69.34 -62.79
N LYS A 10 34.39 -69.59 -63.41
CA LYS A 10 33.28 -68.62 -63.44
C LYS A 10 32.63 -68.49 -62.06
N GLN A 11 32.37 -69.61 -61.37
CA GLN A 11 31.81 -69.61 -60.01
C GLN A 11 32.75 -68.90 -59.03
N LEU A 12 34.06 -69.17 -59.06
CA LEU A 12 35.03 -68.48 -58.20
C LEU A 12 35.05 -66.96 -58.45
N ARG A 13 35.01 -66.51 -59.71
CA ARG A 13 34.92 -65.06 -60.02
C ARG A 13 33.61 -64.43 -59.54
N HIS A 14 32.49 -65.15 -59.66
CA HIS A 14 31.21 -64.68 -59.12
C HIS A 14 31.23 -64.58 -57.58
N MET A 15 31.86 -65.54 -56.89
CA MET A 15 32.04 -65.49 -55.44
C MET A 15 32.96 -64.34 -55.02
N MET A 16 34.06 -64.09 -55.74
CA MET A 16 34.95 -62.95 -55.48
C MET A 16 34.23 -61.61 -55.66
N ALA A 17 33.50 -61.43 -56.77
CA ALA A 17 32.74 -60.21 -57.03
C ALA A 17 31.62 -59.98 -55.98
N PHE A 18 30.97 -61.04 -55.51
CA PHE A 18 30.00 -60.95 -54.42
C PHE A 18 30.65 -60.50 -53.10
N ILE A 19 31.81 -61.06 -52.74
CA ILE A 19 32.56 -60.67 -51.53
C ILE A 19 33.04 -59.21 -51.62
N GLU A 20 33.49 -58.77 -52.80
CA GLU A 20 33.91 -57.39 -53.04
C GLU A 20 32.73 -56.41 -52.96
N GLN A 21 31.57 -56.76 -53.53
CA GLN A 21 30.35 -55.97 -53.39
C GLN A 21 29.87 -55.91 -51.94
N GLU A 22 29.81 -57.04 -51.22
CA GLU A 22 29.39 -57.08 -49.81
C GLU A 22 30.35 -56.27 -48.90
N ALA A 23 31.65 -56.26 -49.22
CA ALA A 23 32.63 -55.44 -48.51
C ALA A 23 32.44 -53.93 -48.78
N ASN A 24 32.17 -53.55 -50.03
CA ASN A 24 31.92 -52.16 -50.41
C ASN A 24 30.60 -51.63 -49.83
N GLU A 25 29.51 -52.40 -49.91
CA GLU A 25 28.22 -52.03 -49.29
C GLU A 25 28.34 -51.85 -47.77
N LYS A 26 29.14 -52.69 -47.09
CA LYS A 26 29.44 -52.53 -45.66
C LYS A 26 30.31 -51.31 -45.36
N ALA A 27 31.24 -50.95 -46.24
CA ALA A 27 32.04 -49.74 -46.09
C ALA A 27 31.16 -48.48 -46.21
N GLU A 28 30.30 -48.42 -47.23
CA GLU A 28 29.33 -47.33 -47.42
C GLU A 28 28.33 -47.23 -46.25
N GLU A 29 27.86 -48.36 -45.70
CA GLU A 29 26.99 -48.37 -44.52
C GLU A 29 27.71 -47.79 -43.27
N ILE A 30 29.00 -48.09 -43.10
CA ILE A 30 29.81 -47.54 -41.99
C ILE A 30 30.04 -46.04 -42.16
N ASP A 31 30.39 -45.57 -43.36
CA ASP A 31 30.63 -44.15 -43.63
C ASP A 31 29.35 -43.33 -43.46
N ALA A 32 28.21 -43.82 -43.94
CA ALA A 32 26.91 -43.17 -43.76
C ALA A 32 26.52 -43.05 -42.27
N LYS A 33 26.76 -44.10 -41.47
CA LYS A 33 26.54 -44.06 -40.01
C LYS A 33 27.50 -43.12 -39.30
N ALA A 34 28.77 -43.09 -39.70
CA ALA A 34 29.76 -42.18 -39.12
C ALA A 34 29.40 -40.71 -39.36
N GLU A 35 28.87 -40.37 -40.54
CA GLU A 35 28.38 -39.02 -40.82
C GLU A 35 27.09 -38.69 -40.05
N GLU A 36 26.16 -39.63 -39.88
CA GLU A 36 24.97 -39.44 -39.04
C GLU A 36 25.36 -39.19 -37.57
N GLU A 37 26.20 -40.05 -36.99
CA GLU A 37 26.69 -39.91 -35.61
C GLU A 37 27.44 -38.59 -35.40
N PHE A 38 28.34 -38.22 -36.33
CA PHE A 38 29.05 -36.94 -36.27
C PHE A 38 28.09 -35.74 -36.24
N ASN A 39 27.05 -35.75 -37.07
CA ASN A 39 26.07 -34.67 -37.11
C ASN A 39 25.21 -34.62 -35.84
N ILE A 40 24.85 -35.78 -35.27
CA ILE A 40 24.14 -35.87 -33.99
C ILE A 40 25.01 -35.34 -32.83
N GLU A 41 26.26 -35.77 -32.72
CA GLU A 41 27.18 -35.34 -31.66
C GLU A 41 27.50 -33.84 -31.76
N LYS A 42 27.81 -33.35 -32.96
CA LYS A 42 28.01 -31.92 -33.24
C LYS A 42 26.78 -31.11 -32.85
N GLY A 43 25.58 -31.57 -33.22
CA GLY A 43 24.31 -30.96 -32.84
C GLY A 43 24.14 -30.88 -31.32
N LYS A 44 24.37 -32.01 -30.62
CA LYS A 44 24.31 -32.12 -29.16
C LYS A 44 25.29 -31.16 -28.46
N LEU A 45 26.55 -31.11 -28.89
CA LEU A 45 27.56 -30.21 -28.33
C LEU A 45 27.21 -28.72 -28.55
N VAL A 46 26.77 -28.36 -29.76
CA VAL A 46 26.34 -26.98 -30.08
C VAL A 46 25.14 -26.56 -29.23
N GLN A 47 24.13 -27.43 -29.07
CA GLN A 47 22.97 -27.12 -28.23
C GLN A 47 23.34 -27.00 -26.75
N GLN A 48 24.20 -27.87 -26.22
CA GLN A 48 24.70 -27.77 -24.84
C GLN A 48 25.44 -26.44 -24.58
N GLN A 49 26.29 -25.99 -25.50
CA GLN A 49 26.99 -24.71 -25.35
C GLN A 49 26.05 -23.53 -25.53
N ARG A 50 25.09 -23.60 -26.48
CA ARG A 50 24.05 -22.58 -26.66
C ARG A 50 23.22 -22.39 -25.39
N GLN A 51 22.86 -23.47 -24.71
CA GLN A 51 22.13 -23.42 -23.44
C GLN A 51 22.94 -22.71 -22.34
N LYS A 52 24.22 -23.07 -22.17
CA LYS A 52 25.13 -22.40 -21.21
C LYS A 52 25.29 -20.90 -21.51
N ILE A 53 25.38 -20.52 -22.79
CA ILE A 53 25.46 -19.13 -23.23
C ILE A 53 24.14 -18.40 -22.87
N MET A 54 22.98 -19.01 -23.14
CA MET A 54 21.67 -18.43 -22.83
C MET A 54 21.53 -18.14 -21.33
N GLU A 55 21.83 -19.11 -20.47
CA GLU A 55 21.77 -18.96 -19.01
C GLU A 55 22.74 -17.88 -18.48
N TYR A 56 23.93 -17.75 -19.09
CA TYR A 56 24.91 -16.72 -18.74
C TYR A 56 24.38 -15.32 -19.08
N TYR A 57 23.79 -15.14 -20.27
CA TYR A 57 23.21 -13.86 -20.67
C TYR A 57 21.94 -13.52 -19.87
N GLU A 58 21.08 -14.49 -19.57
CA GLU A 58 19.90 -14.29 -18.72
C GLU A 58 20.29 -13.79 -17.31
N LYS A 59 21.35 -14.37 -16.70
CA LYS A 59 21.90 -13.90 -15.42
C LYS A 59 22.44 -12.47 -15.52
N LYS A 60 23.17 -12.14 -16.59
CA LYS A 60 23.66 -10.77 -16.83
C LYS A 60 22.54 -9.77 -17.04
N GLU A 61 21.50 -10.12 -17.79
CA GLU A 61 20.35 -9.25 -18.04
C GLU A 61 19.62 -8.92 -16.73
N LYS A 62 19.33 -9.93 -15.91
CA LYS A 62 18.74 -9.75 -14.57
C LYS A 62 19.62 -8.87 -13.67
N GLN A 63 20.95 -9.04 -13.72
CA GLN A 63 21.89 -8.20 -12.97
C GLN A 63 21.86 -6.73 -13.42
N VAL A 64 21.85 -6.47 -14.74
CA VAL A 64 21.77 -5.11 -15.30
C VAL A 64 20.41 -4.48 -14.99
N GLU A 65 19.31 -5.22 -15.06
CA GLU A 65 17.98 -4.73 -14.71
C GLU A 65 17.89 -4.36 -13.22
N LEU A 66 18.45 -5.19 -12.33
CA LEU A 66 18.56 -4.89 -10.90
C LEU A 66 19.41 -3.64 -10.64
N GLN A 67 20.57 -3.52 -11.28
CA GLN A 67 21.41 -2.32 -11.17
C GLN A 67 20.68 -1.05 -11.63
N ARG A 68 19.95 -1.11 -12.75
CA ARG A 68 19.10 0.01 -13.23
C ARG A 68 18.02 0.38 -12.21
N LYS A 69 17.36 -0.61 -11.58
CA LYS A 69 16.37 -0.38 -10.52
C LYS A 69 17.00 0.31 -9.29
N ILE A 70 18.18 -0.16 -8.85
CA ILE A 70 18.93 0.45 -7.74
C ILE A 70 19.36 1.89 -8.07
N GLN A 71 19.95 2.13 -9.24
CA GLN A 71 20.36 3.47 -9.69
C GLN A 71 19.18 4.43 -9.74
N ARG A 72 18.04 4.00 -10.31
CA ARG A 72 16.80 4.79 -10.35
C ARG A 72 16.30 5.14 -8.95
N SER A 73 16.27 4.16 -8.03
CA SER A 73 15.89 4.38 -6.63
C SER A 73 16.81 5.37 -5.92
N ASN A 74 18.13 5.18 -6.05
CA ASN A 74 19.14 6.06 -5.46
C ASN A 74 19.03 7.50 -5.99
N MET A 75 18.86 7.68 -7.30
CA MET A 75 18.68 9.01 -7.91
C MET A 75 17.38 9.69 -7.45
N GLN A 76 16.28 8.94 -7.32
CA GLN A 76 15.02 9.45 -6.77
C GLN A 76 15.15 9.86 -5.30
N ASN A 77 15.81 9.04 -4.47
CA ASN A 77 16.03 9.37 -3.06
C ASN A 77 16.98 10.56 -2.90
N GLN A 78 18.07 10.64 -3.68
CA GLN A 78 18.97 11.79 -3.68
C GLN A 78 18.23 13.08 -4.08
N SER A 79 17.36 13.02 -5.10
CA SER A 79 16.52 14.16 -5.50
C SER A 79 15.54 14.57 -4.39
N ARG A 80 14.91 13.60 -3.72
CA ARG A 80 14.02 13.84 -2.56
C ARG A 80 14.78 14.51 -1.42
N LEU A 81 16.00 14.05 -1.10
CA LEU A 81 16.85 14.63 -0.06
C LEU A 81 17.28 16.06 -0.41
N LYS A 82 17.65 16.33 -1.67
CA LYS A 82 17.93 17.70 -2.16
C LYS A 82 16.73 18.63 -1.95
N CYS A 83 15.52 18.19 -2.30
CA CYS A 83 14.29 18.97 -2.09
C CYS A 83 13.96 19.16 -0.61
N LEU A 84 14.23 18.18 0.26
CA LEU A 84 14.04 18.32 1.71
C LEU A 84 15.04 19.31 2.30
N LYS A 85 16.33 19.19 1.95
CA LYS A 85 17.36 20.12 2.39
C LYS A 85 17.03 21.56 1.96
N SER A 86 16.72 21.78 0.68
CA SER A 86 16.37 23.10 0.16
C SER A 86 15.18 23.74 0.92
N ARG A 87 14.19 22.96 1.35
CA ARG A 87 13.08 23.46 2.19
C ARG A 87 13.51 23.81 3.60
N ASP A 88 14.43 23.05 4.18
CA ASP A 88 15.01 23.32 5.49
C ASP A 88 15.86 24.60 5.44
N ASP A 89 16.75 24.70 4.45
CA ASP A 89 17.55 25.91 4.16
C ASP A 89 16.65 27.17 4.03
N HIS A 90 15.47 27.06 3.41
CA HIS A 90 14.52 28.18 3.32
C HIS A 90 13.86 28.54 4.67
N LEU A 91 13.57 27.56 5.53
CA LEU A 91 13.06 27.83 6.88
C LEU A 91 14.13 28.51 7.73
N ASN A 92 15.37 28.03 7.66
CA ASN A 92 16.51 28.60 8.37
C ASN A 92 16.77 30.05 7.91
N ASN A 93 16.69 30.34 6.61
CA ASN A 93 16.79 31.72 6.08
C ASN A 93 15.71 32.66 6.65
N VAL A 94 14.47 32.19 6.82
CA VAL A 94 13.38 32.99 7.42
C VAL A 94 13.62 33.24 8.91
N LEU A 95 14.21 32.28 9.62
CA LEU A 95 14.61 32.46 11.03
C LEU A 95 15.78 33.46 11.16
N GLU A 96 16.77 33.41 10.27
CA GLU A 96 17.86 34.39 10.25
C GLU A 96 17.37 35.81 9.91
N GLU A 97 16.46 35.95 8.94
CA GLU A 97 15.83 37.25 8.66
C GLU A 97 15.02 37.76 9.87
N SER A 98 14.38 36.84 10.60
CA SER A 98 13.68 37.16 11.86
C SER A 98 14.63 37.62 12.96
N ARG A 99 15.80 36.97 13.13
CA ARG A 99 16.88 37.41 14.05
C ARG A 99 17.39 38.80 13.67
N ALA A 100 17.67 39.04 12.39
CA ALA A 100 18.06 40.36 11.90
C ALA A 100 17.00 41.43 12.18
N ASN A 101 15.71 41.10 12.08
CA ASN A 101 14.62 42.02 12.42
C ASN A 101 14.48 42.30 13.93
N LEU A 102 14.82 41.35 14.82
CA LEU A 102 14.88 41.62 16.27
C LEU A 102 15.91 42.69 16.62
N SER A 103 17.07 42.70 15.94
CA SER A 103 18.09 43.73 16.17
C SER A 103 17.58 45.15 15.86
N LYS A 104 16.66 45.30 14.88
CA LYS A 104 16.00 46.57 14.56
C LYS A 104 15.06 47.01 15.68
N ILE A 105 14.31 46.08 16.29
CA ILE A 105 13.41 46.38 17.42
C ILE A 105 14.20 46.83 18.65
N SER A 106 15.40 46.28 18.89
CA SER A 106 16.28 46.74 19.97
C SER A 106 16.87 48.15 19.77
N ALA A 107 16.84 48.67 18.53
CA ALA A 107 17.24 50.04 18.25
C ALA A 107 16.11 51.07 18.49
N ASP A 108 14.83 50.64 18.49
CA ASP A 108 13.66 51.49 18.74
C ASP A 108 13.58 51.90 20.23
N ARG A 109 14.14 53.08 20.56
CA ARG A 109 14.19 53.61 21.94
C ARG A 109 12.84 53.76 22.65
N GLU A 110 11.73 53.88 21.92
CA GLU A 110 10.39 53.99 22.53
C GLU A 110 9.78 52.64 22.88
N ARG A 111 10.00 51.62 22.03
CA ARG A 111 9.36 50.30 22.17
C ARG A 111 10.18 49.35 23.02
N TYR A 112 11.50 49.42 22.91
CA TYR A 112 12.41 48.51 23.60
C TYR A 112 12.30 48.54 25.14
N PRO A 113 12.16 49.70 25.82
CA PRO A 113 12.00 49.75 27.28
C PRO A 113 10.78 48.98 27.80
N ALA A 114 9.63 49.08 27.13
CA ALA A 114 8.41 48.37 27.52
C ALA A 114 8.56 46.85 27.35
N ILE A 115 9.22 46.41 26.26
CA ILE A 115 9.55 44.99 26.03
C ILE A 115 10.50 44.48 27.11
N LEU A 116 11.53 45.28 27.45
CA LEU A 116 12.53 44.94 28.46
C LEU A 116 11.92 44.83 29.86
N LYS A 117 11.01 45.72 30.23
CA LYS A 117 10.21 45.62 31.48
C LYS A 117 9.44 44.28 31.53
N GLY A 118 8.78 43.91 30.44
CA GLY A 118 8.06 42.63 30.34
C GLY A 118 8.98 41.40 30.44
N LEU A 119 10.16 41.44 29.82
CA LEU A 119 11.18 40.37 29.90
C LEU A 119 11.71 40.17 31.32
N LEU A 120 11.95 41.28 32.04
CA LEU A 120 12.39 41.30 33.44
C LEU A 120 11.33 40.68 34.34
N LEU A 121 10.09 41.19 34.30
CA LEU A 121 8.98 40.69 35.11
C LEU A 121 8.70 39.20 34.86
N GLN A 122 8.63 38.78 33.59
CA GLN A 122 8.44 37.37 33.24
C GLN A 122 9.56 36.49 33.85
N GLY A 123 10.82 36.94 33.78
CA GLY A 123 11.95 36.22 34.34
C GLY A 123 11.93 36.17 35.88
N PHE A 124 11.55 37.26 36.55
CA PHE A 124 11.40 37.29 38.01
C PHE A 124 10.27 36.37 38.50
N PHE A 125 9.11 36.40 37.85
CA PHE A 125 8.00 35.49 38.16
C PHE A 125 8.28 34.02 37.81
N GLN A 126 9.25 33.75 36.94
CA GLN A 126 9.71 32.39 36.64
C GLN A 126 10.77 31.88 37.65
N LEU A 127 11.53 32.77 38.29
CA LEU A 127 12.53 32.42 39.30
C LEU A 127 11.95 32.35 40.72
N LEU A 128 11.20 33.36 41.16
CA LEU A 128 10.68 33.50 42.54
C LEU A 128 11.75 33.24 43.62
N GLU A 129 12.89 33.92 43.49
CA GLU A 129 14.05 33.80 44.39
C GLU A 129 14.43 35.15 45.02
N ASN A 130 14.83 35.14 46.30
CA ASN A 130 15.09 36.36 47.06
C ASN A 130 16.37 37.09 46.64
N LYS A 131 17.32 36.39 46.00
CA LYS A 131 18.60 36.93 45.53
C LYS A 131 18.81 36.53 44.07
N ILE A 132 18.89 37.53 43.20
CA ILE A 132 19.01 37.34 41.75
C ILE A 132 20.18 38.19 41.23
N VAL A 133 21.01 37.59 40.39
CA VAL A 133 22.06 38.28 39.64
C VAL A 133 21.57 38.42 38.19
N LEU A 134 21.65 39.63 37.65
CA LEU A 134 21.15 39.99 36.33
C LEU A 134 22.30 40.29 35.38
N ARG A 135 22.28 39.65 34.21
CA ARG A 135 23.20 39.92 33.10
C ARG A 135 22.43 40.55 31.95
N CYS A 136 22.95 41.67 31.46
CA CYS A 136 22.45 42.36 30.28
C CYS A 136 23.61 42.62 29.31
N ARG A 137 23.31 43.20 28.14
CA ARG A 137 24.33 43.71 27.22
C ARG A 137 24.78 45.09 27.72
N LYS A 138 26.07 45.40 27.63
CA LYS A 138 26.66 46.66 28.12
C LYS A 138 25.98 47.95 27.60
N LYS A 139 25.30 47.91 26.45
CA LYS A 139 24.55 49.04 25.90
C LYS A 139 23.23 49.32 26.63
N ASP A 140 22.67 48.30 27.26
CA ASP A 140 21.32 48.31 27.85
C ASP A 140 21.35 48.49 29.37
N GLU A 141 22.54 48.52 30.00
CA GLU A 141 22.76 48.66 31.44
C GLU A 141 22.05 49.89 32.03
N GLU A 142 22.17 51.06 31.40
CA GLU A 142 21.48 52.27 31.81
C GLU A 142 19.95 52.14 31.75
N LEU A 143 19.42 51.43 30.74
CA LEU A 143 17.98 51.24 30.58
C LEU A 143 17.46 50.26 31.63
N VAL A 144 18.16 49.14 31.85
CA VAL A 144 17.84 48.17 32.90
C VAL A 144 17.86 48.86 34.26
N SER A 145 18.87 49.67 34.59
CA SER A 145 18.95 50.34 35.89
C SER A 145 17.80 51.33 36.14
N ARG A 146 17.21 51.93 35.08
CA ARG A 146 16.04 52.82 35.21
C ARG A 146 14.73 52.05 35.39
N ILE A 147 14.59 50.89 34.76
CA ILE A 147 13.37 50.06 34.75
C ILE A 147 13.30 49.12 35.98
N LEU A 148 14.46 48.69 36.49
CA LEU A 148 14.59 47.74 37.60
C LEU A 148 13.75 48.09 38.86
N PRO A 149 13.74 49.33 39.39
CA PRO A 149 12.93 49.64 40.59
C PRO A 149 11.43 49.46 40.35
N GLU A 150 10.91 49.82 39.17
CA GLU A 150 9.51 49.63 38.81
C GLU A 150 9.14 48.14 38.76
N CYS A 151 10.01 47.31 38.17
CA CYS A 151 9.83 45.85 38.18
C CYS A 151 9.87 45.24 39.58
N LEU A 152 10.70 45.77 40.48
CA LEU A 152 10.81 45.28 41.86
C LEU A 152 9.59 45.62 42.70
N GLU A 153 9.01 46.82 42.54
CA GLU A 153 7.74 47.16 43.18
C GLU A 153 6.60 46.25 42.71
N GLU A 154 6.50 46.02 41.39
CA GLU A 154 5.45 45.18 40.81
C GLU A 154 5.61 43.71 41.23
N LEU A 155 6.84 43.19 41.24
CA LEU A 155 7.17 41.87 41.80
C LEU A 155 6.79 41.77 43.28
N GLN A 156 7.14 42.77 44.11
CA GLN A 156 6.83 42.75 45.54
C GLN A 156 5.33 42.81 45.81
N ARG A 157 4.56 43.58 45.01
CA ARG A 157 3.09 43.65 45.12
C ARG A 157 2.41 42.31 44.81
N THR A 158 2.92 41.54 43.84
CA THR A 158 2.31 40.26 43.43
C THR A 158 2.84 39.05 44.19
N TRP A 159 4.15 39.02 44.51
CA TRP A 159 4.79 37.89 45.20
C TRP A 159 4.84 38.04 46.73
N GLY A 160 4.81 39.26 47.26
CA GLY A 160 4.87 39.56 48.69
C GLY A 160 6.27 39.57 49.31
N ASN A 161 7.23 38.82 48.75
CA ASN A 161 8.62 38.81 49.20
C ASN A 161 9.46 39.93 48.54
N ARG A 162 10.35 40.54 49.31
CA ARG A 162 11.32 41.52 48.80
C ARG A 162 12.52 40.82 48.17
N SER A 163 12.75 41.06 46.88
CA SER A 163 13.88 40.53 46.12
C SER A 163 15.05 41.52 46.09
N GLU A 164 16.28 41.01 46.28
CA GLU A 164 17.52 41.74 46.05
C GLU A 164 18.07 41.35 44.66
N VAL A 165 18.01 42.27 43.69
CA VAL A 165 18.56 42.07 42.34
C VAL A 165 19.86 42.87 42.20
N LYS A 166 20.93 42.20 41.77
CA LYS A 166 22.24 42.82 41.47
C LYS A 166 22.56 42.71 39.99
N ILE A 167 23.01 43.78 39.37
CA ILE A 167 23.52 43.76 37.99
C ILE A 167 24.96 43.24 38.02
N ASP A 168 25.29 42.30 37.15
CA ASP A 168 26.63 41.72 36.97
C ASP A 168 27.45 42.61 36.03
N ASN A 169 28.42 43.33 36.61
CA ASN A 169 29.29 44.26 35.88
C ASN A 169 30.58 43.60 35.35
N GLU A 170 30.76 42.29 35.59
CA GLU A 170 31.92 41.52 35.12
C GLU A 170 31.57 40.69 33.87
N HIS A 171 30.37 40.08 33.83
CA HIS A 171 29.96 39.14 32.80
C HIS A 171 28.71 39.62 32.03
N TYR A 172 28.92 40.52 31.08
CA TYR A 172 27.88 40.98 30.16
C TYR A 172 27.49 39.95 29.10
N LEU A 173 26.28 40.09 28.55
CA LEU A 173 25.86 39.36 27.34
C LEU A 173 26.70 39.79 26.11
N PRO A 174 26.87 38.91 25.11
CA PRO A 174 27.66 39.20 23.91
C PRO A 174 27.24 40.49 23.21
N PRO A 175 28.20 41.29 22.68
CA PRO A 175 27.89 42.57 22.05
C PRO A 175 27.07 42.42 20.77
N ASP A 176 27.08 41.25 20.13
CA ASP A 176 26.36 40.97 18.88
C ASP A 176 24.90 40.53 19.10
N SER A 177 24.51 40.20 20.34
CA SER A 177 23.13 39.79 20.63
C SER A 177 22.14 40.93 20.36
N ALA A 178 20.96 40.57 19.83
CA ALA A 178 19.81 41.44 19.68
C ALA A 178 19.29 42.00 21.03
N GLY A 179 19.69 41.41 22.16
CA GLY A 179 19.46 41.95 23.50
C GLY A 179 18.42 41.20 24.33
N GLY A 180 18.04 41.82 25.45
CA GLY A 180 17.27 41.19 26.53
C GLY A 180 18.15 40.91 27.75
N VAL A 181 17.72 39.98 28.60
CA VAL A 181 18.37 39.72 29.90
C VAL A 181 18.54 38.22 30.19
N GLU A 182 19.62 37.90 30.91
CA GLU A 182 19.78 36.62 31.60
C GLU A 182 19.66 36.85 33.10
N LEU A 183 18.92 35.99 33.79
CA LEU A 183 18.77 36.01 35.24
C LEU A 183 19.38 34.74 35.85
N LEU A 184 20.13 34.91 36.93
CA LEU A 184 20.84 33.87 37.65
C LEU A 184 20.40 33.85 39.12
N ALA A 185 20.11 32.68 39.66
CA ALA A 185 19.79 32.50 41.07
C ALA A 185 20.57 31.32 41.67
N ARG A 186 20.68 31.31 43.01
CA ARG A 186 21.44 30.31 43.80
C ARG A 186 22.87 30.12 43.28
N ASP A 187 23.63 31.21 43.23
CA ASP A 187 25.04 31.24 42.80
C ASP A 187 25.25 30.65 41.39
N GLY A 188 24.33 30.96 40.47
CA GLY A 188 24.38 30.54 39.07
C GLY A 188 23.83 29.13 38.77
N LYS A 189 23.34 28.39 39.78
CA LYS A 189 22.76 27.04 39.58
C LYS A 189 21.45 27.07 38.79
N ILE A 190 20.66 28.13 38.93
CA ILE A 190 19.40 28.32 38.19
C ILE A 190 19.62 29.49 37.23
N ARG A 191 19.40 29.26 35.93
CA ARG A 191 19.57 30.25 34.85
C ARG A 191 18.28 30.40 34.08
N VAL A 192 17.82 31.63 33.86
CA VAL A 192 16.68 31.96 33.01
C VAL A 192 17.15 32.90 31.90
N LEU A 193 17.23 32.35 30.68
CA LEU A 193 17.60 33.09 29.47
C LEU A 193 16.35 33.75 28.90
N SER A 194 16.22 35.06 29.11
CA SER A 194 15.14 35.92 28.60
C SER A 194 15.68 36.89 27.54
N THR A 195 16.57 36.39 26.67
CA THR A 195 17.04 37.13 25.49
C THR A 195 16.03 37.02 24.34
N LEU A 196 16.02 38.01 23.44
CA LEU A 196 15.12 38.01 22.30
C LEU A 196 15.37 36.81 21.36
N GLU A 197 16.63 36.41 21.22
CA GLU A 197 17.06 35.23 20.44
C GLU A 197 16.53 33.93 21.04
N ALA A 198 16.75 33.68 22.33
CA ALA A 198 16.26 32.47 23.00
C ALA A 198 14.73 32.37 22.95
N ARG A 199 14.02 33.50 23.04
CA ARG A 199 12.56 33.55 22.85
C ARG A 199 12.14 33.25 21.42
N LEU A 200 12.87 33.74 20.41
CA LEU A 200 12.59 33.43 19.01
C LEU A 200 12.77 31.93 18.75
N ASP A 201 13.85 31.33 19.24
CA ASP A 201 14.13 29.90 19.05
C ASP A 201 13.04 29.02 19.70
N LEU A 202 12.65 29.33 20.94
CA LEU A 202 11.54 28.66 21.64
C LEU A 202 10.17 28.81 20.95
N ILE A 203 9.98 29.88 20.18
CA ILE A 203 8.77 30.10 19.36
C ILE A 203 8.92 29.38 18.01
N ALA A 204 10.11 29.40 17.40
CA ALA A 204 10.42 28.74 16.14
C ALA A 204 10.14 27.24 16.24
N ASP A 205 10.58 26.55 17.30
CA ASP A 205 10.30 25.12 17.51
C ASP A 205 8.80 24.80 17.50
N LYS A 206 7.98 25.68 18.09
CA LYS A 206 6.52 25.50 18.21
C LYS A 206 5.78 25.86 16.93
N ILE A 207 6.21 26.90 16.22
CA ILE A 207 5.52 27.44 15.04
C ILE A 207 6.05 26.83 13.74
N THR A 208 7.25 26.26 13.69
CA THR A 208 7.81 25.52 12.54
C THR A 208 6.81 24.61 11.80
N PRO A 209 6.01 23.74 12.46
CA PRO A 209 4.99 22.95 11.75
C PRO A 209 3.90 23.81 11.06
N GLN A 210 3.53 24.95 11.65
CA GLN A 210 2.59 25.91 11.06
C GLN A 210 3.26 26.70 9.93
N THR A 211 4.45 27.26 10.14
CA THR A 211 5.26 27.96 9.11
C THR A 211 5.50 27.09 7.89
N ARG A 212 5.89 25.83 8.08
CA ARG A 212 6.09 24.87 6.99
C ARG A 212 4.80 24.61 6.20
N THR A 213 3.65 24.62 6.88
CA THR A 213 2.33 24.42 6.27
C THR A 213 1.87 25.67 5.52
N ALA A 214 2.18 26.86 6.01
CA ALA A 214 1.89 28.14 5.36
C ALA A 214 2.77 28.35 4.11
N LEU A 215 4.09 28.16 4.22
CA LEU A 215 5.05 28.41 3.14
C LEU A 215 4.95 27.40 1.99
N PHE A 216 4.81 26.10 2.29
CA PHE A 216 4.88 25.04 1.28
C PHE A 216 3.51 24.40 0.93
N ALA A 217 2.43 24.98 1.46
CA ALA A 217 1.06 24.46 1.49
C ALA A 217 0.93 23.08 2.18
N ASN A 218 -0.30 22.74 2.60
CA ASN A 218 -0.62 21.42 3.15
C ASN A 218 -0.11 20.30 2.24
N GLY A 219 0.61 19.32 2.82
CA GLY A 219 1.56 18.39 2.17
C GLY A 219 1.05 17.39 1.13
N ARG A 220 -0.02 17.71 0.40
CA ARG A 220 -0.60 16.94 -0.72
C ARG A 220 0.37 16.74 -1.90
N TRP A 221 1.52 17.41 -1.89
CA TRP A 221 2.60 17.27 -2.88
C TRP A 221 3.60 16.14 -2.59
N LEU A 222 3.64 15.57 -1.37
CA LEU A 222 4.70 14.64 -0.95
C LEU A 222 4.34 13.14 -1.03
N LEU A 223 3.10 12.78 -1.35
CA LEU A 223 2.64 11.37 -1.44
C LEU A 223 2.25 10.94 -2.86
N SER A 224 2.66 11.70 -3.89
CA SER A 224 2.43 11.33 -5.31
C SER A 224 3.70 11.47 -6.15
N SER A 225 4.83 10.95 -5.66
CA SER A 225 6.12 10.95 -6.37
C SER A 225 6.22 9.92 -7.51
N ASN A 226 5.10 9.41 -8.03
CA ASN A 226 5.06 8.39 -9.07
C ASN A 226 4.20 8.77 -10.31
N ARG A 227 3.94 10.08 -10.52
CA ARG A 227 3.43 10.59 -11.81
C ARG A 227 4.34 11.68 -12.37
N PRO A 228 4.85 11.55 -13.61
CA PRO A 228 5.48 12.67 -14.30
C PRO A 228 4.38 13.67 -14.67
N ARG A 229 4.40 14.88 -14.10
CA ARG A 229 3.61 16.00 -14.60
C ARG A 229 4.50 16.96 -15.38
N ARG A 230 3.97 17.42 -16.50
CA ARG A 230 4.64 18.30 -17.45
C ARG A 230 5.07 19.59 -16.77
N MET A 231 6.25 20.08 -17.16
CA MET A 231 6.84 21.33 -16.73
C MET A 231 5.89 22.49 -17.06
N PHE A 232 5.37 23.18 -16.03
CA PHE A 232 4.56 24.39 -16.22
C PHE A 232 5.48 25.61 -16.24
N SER A 233 5.43 26.39 -17.33
CA SER A 233 6.11 27.68 -17.43
C SER A 233 5.56 28.66 -16.39
N PRO A 234 6.41 29.51 -15.77
CA PRO A 234 5.92 30.54 -14.87
C PRO A 234 5.16 31.63 -15.62
N LYS A 235 3.99 32.04 -15.11
CA LYS A 235 3.36 33.31 -15.47
C LYS A 235 2.79 33.99 -14.22
N SER A 236 3.19 35.26 -14.06
CA SER A 236 2.67 36.28 -13.15
C SER A 236 2.41 35.87 -11.69
N VAL A 237 3.35 36.23 -10.81
CA VAL A 237 3.02 36.65 -9.44
C VAL A 237 2.05 37.84 -9.55
N LYS A 238 0.90 37.79 -8.88
CA LYS A 238 0.07 38.97 -8.62
C LYS A 238 0.26 39.39 -7.16
N THR A 239 0.68 40.63 -6.99
CA THR A 239 0.90 41.28 -5.70
C THR A 239 -0.40 41.34 -4.88
N PHE A 240 -0.34 40.95 -3.61
CA PHE A 240 -1.39 41.24 -2.65
C PHE A 240 -1.41 42.75 -2.37
N LYS A 241 -2.56 43.41 -2.54
CA LYS A 241 -2.85 44.70 -1.92
C LYS A 241 -3.63 44.43 -0.63
N THR A 242 -3.19 45.06 0.44
CA THR A 242 -3.93 45.16 1.70
C THR A 242 -5.14 46.06 1.53
N GLU A 243 -6.30 45.61 1.99
CA GLU A 243 -7.39 46.52 2.36
C GLU A 243 -8.13 45.96 3.57
N THR A 244 -8.47 46.86 4.48
CA THR A 244 -9.02 46.59 5.81
C THR A 244 -10.53 46.44 5.77
N ASN A 245 -11.09 45.50 6.53
CA ASN A 245 -12.24 45.82 7.40
C ASN A 245 -12.42 44.76 8.50
N SER A 246 -12.27 45.22 9.74
CA SER A 246 -12.75 44.57 10.96
C SER A 246 -14.27 44.78 11.12
N GLN A 247 -14.92 43.98 11.98
CA GLN A 247 -16.34 44.05 12.40
C GLN A 247 -17.39 43.32 11.54
N GLN A 248 -17.20 42.03 11.24
CA GLN A 248 -18.33 41.14 10.91
C GLN A 248 -18.05 39.63 11.17
N MET A 249 -17.58 39.23 12.38
CA MET A 249 -17.21 37.82 12.64
C MET A 249 -17.53 37.21 14.03
N GLU A 250 -18.20 37.90 14.96
CA GLU A 250 -18.37 37.36 16.33
C GLU A 250 -19.65 36.54 16.60
N SER A 251 -20.70 36.64 15.78
CA SER A 251 -21.95 35.89 15.99
C SER A 251 -21.94 34.46 15.41
N ASP A 252 -21.17 34.19 14.35
CA ASP A 252 -21.24 32.92 13.62
C ASP A 252 -20.34 31.81 14.22
N CYS A 253 -19.35 32.15 15.03
CA CYS A 253 -18.41 31.16 15.56
C CYS A 253 -19.03 30.22 16.61
N VAL A 254 -19.91 30.71 17.49
CA VAL A 254 -20.40 29.94 18.64
C VAL A 254 -21.35 28.81 18.20
N ILE A 255 -22.27 29.09 17.27
CA ILE A 255 -23.24 28.11 16.76
C ILE A 255 -22.55 27.01 15.93
N ILE A 256 -21.54 27.37 15.12
CA ILE A 256 -20.80 26.42 14.30
C ILE A 256 -19.97 25.43 15.14
N VAL A 257 -19.37 25.88 16.25
CA VAL A 257 -18.55 25.02 17.11
C VAL A 257 -19.39 23.96 17.84
N VAL A 258 -20.54 24.34 18.40
CA VAL A 258 -21.42 23.41 19.13
C VAL A 258 -22.03 22.35 18.19
N ILE A 259 -22.45 22.75 16.98
CA ILE A 259 -23.00 21.81 15.99
C ILE A 259 -21.91 20.84 15.47
N LYS A 260 -20.68 21.31 15.21
CA LYS A 260 -19.57 20.43 14.79
C LYS A 260 -19.13 19.45 15.89
N ALA A 261 -19.15 19.86 17.16
CA ALA A 261 -18.82 18.97 18.27
C ALA A 261 -19.79 17.79 18.36
N ASN A 262 -21.10 18.08 18.33
CA ASN A 262 -22.14 17.04 18.44
C ASN A 262 -22.13 16.09 17.22
N GLN A 263 -22.00 16.63 16.01
CA GLN A 263 -21.95 15.83 14.77
C GLN A 263 -20.66 15.00 14.63
N SER A 264 -19.54 15.43 15.24
CA SER A 264 -18.29 14.65 15.26
C SER A 264 -18.25 13.57 16.34
N TYR A 265 -19.03 13.68 17.42
CA TYR A 265 -19.10 12.67 18.47
C TYR A 265 -19.79 11.39 17.96
N SER A 266 -20.97 11.54 17.34
CA SER A 266 -21.72 10.44 16.71
C SER A 266 -20.88 9.64 15.69
N ARG A 267 -20.13 10.33 14.81
CA ARG A 267 -19.31 9.68 13.77
C ARG A 267 -18.17 8.81 14.33
N ARG A 268 -17.65 9.08 15.53
CA ARG A 268 -16.62 8.23 16.17
C ARG A 268 -17.23 6.97 16.78
N THR A 269 -18.40 7.09 17.41
CA THR A 269 -19.13 5.96 17.99
C THR A 269 -19.63 5.01 16.91
N VAL A 270 -20.24 5.51 15.83
CA VAL A 270 -20.66 4.70 14.67
C VAL A 270 -19.46 4.03 14.00
N ARG A 271 -18.32 4.72 13.83
CA ARG A 271 -17.09 4.10 13.29
C ARG A 271 -16.56 2.97 14.19
N ARG A 272 -16.63 3.09 15.52
CA ARG A 272 -16.22 2.01 16.43
C ARG A 272 -17.17 0.81 16.36
N ILE A 273 -18.48 1.04 16.37
CA ILE A 273 -19.47 -0.04 16.25
C ILE A 273 -19.32 -0.77 14.91
N VAL A 274 -19.23 -0.05 13.79
CA VAL A 274 -19.02 -0.65 12.46
C VAL A 274 -17.68 -1.38 12.37
N PHE A 275 -16.60 -0.85 12.95
CA PHE A 275 -15.30 -1.53 12.99
C PHE A 275 -15.36 -2.84 13.80
N SER A 276 -16.00 -2.84 14.98
CA SER A 276 -16.18 -4.05 15.80
C SER A 276 -17.05 -5.10 15.10
N VAL A 277 -18.15 -4.70 14.43
CA VAL A 277 -19.00 -5.65 13.69
C VAL A 277 -18.27 -6.23 12.47
N VAL A 278 -17.52 -5.41 11.71
CA VAL A 278 -16.76 -5.89 10.55
C VAL A 278 -15.59 -6.79 10.97
N THR A 279 -14.88 -6.47 12.06
CA THR A 279 -13.82 -7.36 12.58
C THR A 279 -14.40 -8.67 13.12
N ALA A 280 -15.53 -8.65 13.81
CA ALA A 280 -16.23 -9.86 14.27
C ALA A 280 -16.64 -10.77 13.10
N LEU A 281 -17.21 -10.21 12.03
CA LEU A 281 -17.57 -10.96 10.81
C LEU A 281 -16.34 -11.51 10.07
N PHE A 282 -15.24 -10.75 10.03
CA PHE A 282 -13.98 -11.19 9.45
C PHE A 282 -13.37 -12.36 10.24
N THR A 283 -13.39 -12.31 11.57
CA THR A 283 -12.98 -13.43 12.43
C THR A 283 -13.91 -14.63 12.29
N LEU A 284 -15.23 -14.44 12.14
CA LEU A 284 -16.17 -15.55 11.95
C LEU A 284 -15.90 -16.28 10.63
N SER A 285 -15.62 -15.53 9.55
CA SER A 285 -15.26 -16.10 8.26
C SER A 285 -13.93 -16.86 8.30
N PHE A 286 -12.95 -16.38 9.08
CA PHE A 286 -11.65 -17.06 9.27
C PHE A 286 -11.77 -18.32 10.15
N VAL A 287 -12.64 -18.30 11.17
CA VAL A 287 -12.95 -19.47 12.01
C VAL A 287 -13.70 -20.54 11.21
N LEU A 288 -14.68 -20.17 10.38
CA LEU A 288 -15.34 -21.08 9.45
C LEU A 288 -14.36 -21.71 8.45
N LEU A 289 -13.39 -20.92 7.95
CA LEU A 289 -12.32 -21.43 7.09
C LEU A 289 -11.36 -22.36 7.84
N SER A 290 -11.08 -22.11 9.13
CA SER A 290 -10.19 -22.93 9.97
C SER A 290 -10.84 -24.25 10.40
N LEU A 291 -12.16 -24.24 10.66
CA LEU A 291 -12.95 -25.44 10.95
C LEU A 291 -13.05 -26.40 9.76
N LEU A 292 -12.88 -25.91 8.53
CA LEU A 292 -12.74 -26.74 7.32
C LEU A 292 -11.39 -27.46 7.21
N PHE A 293 -10.38 -27.09 8.02
CA PHE A 293 -9.03 -27.67 7.98
C PHE A 293 -8.62 -28.44 9.25
N SER A 294 -9.47 -28.52 10.29
CA SER A 294 -9.16 -29.26 11.52
C SER A 294 -10.12 -30.43 11.76
N THR A 295 -9.65 -31.65 11.43
CA THR A 295 -10.18 -32.91 11.99
C THR A 295 -8.99 -33.69 12.58
N PRO A 296 -9.11 -34.30 13.78
CA PRO A 296 -7.98 -34.95 14.45
C PRO A 296 -7.79 -36.42 14.03
N ASN A 297 -6.56 -36.90 14.13
CA ASN A 297 -6.15 -38.29 13.89
C ASN A 297 -6.81 -39.29 14.86
N ILE A 298 -7.01 -40.54 14.41
CA ILE A 298 -7.09 -41.74 15.26
C ILE A 298 -6.24 -42.85 14.61
N GLU A 299 -5.61 -43.67 15.44
CA GLU A 299 -4.45 -44.53 15.13
C GLU A 299 -4.78 -45.92 14.54
N LEU A 300 -3.73 -46.58 14.05
CA LEU A 300 -3.71 -47.94 13.49
C LEU A 300 -3.91 -49.04 14.55
N PRO A 301 -4.36 -50.24 14.12
CA PRO A 301 -3.58 -51.42 14.51
C PRO A 301 -3.36 -52.48 13.39
N HIS A 302 -2.14 -52.99 13.37
CA HIS A 302 -1.68 -54.36 13.05
C HIS A 302 -2.04 -55.13 11.75
N LYS A 303 -0.97 -55.53 11.04
CA LYS A 303 -0.83 -56.76 10.23
C LYS A 303 -0.54 -57.97 11.16
N PRO A 304 -0.75 -59.24 10.76
CA PRO A 304 -0.25 -59.91 9.53
C PRO A 304 -1.42 -60.32 8.57
N SER A 305 -1.38 -61.23 7.58
CA SER A 305 -0.47 -62.35 7.23
C SER A 305 -0.40 -62.63 5.71
N ALA A 306 -0.04 -63.86 5.31
CA ALA A 306 -0.10 -64.47 3.97
C ALA A 306 -1.56 -64.69 3.47
N ASP A 307 -1.91 -64.71 2.18
CA ASP A 307 -1.37 -65.60 1.13
C ASP A 307 -1.50 -65.05 -0.31
N CYS A 308 -0.94 -65.79 -1.27
CA CYS A 308 -0.80 -65.40 -2.69
C CYS A 308 -2.11 -65.45 -3.51
N SER A 309 -2.29 -64.51 -4.45
CA SER A 309 -2.13 -64.78 -5.91
C SER A 309 -2.71 -63.66 -6.79
N TRP A 310 -2.13 -63.50 -7.98
CA TRP A 310 -2.60 -62.57 -9.02
C TRP A 310 -3.89 -63.06 -9.69
N TYR A 311 -5.05 -62.58 -9.27
CA TYR A 311 -6.20 -62.37 -10.16
C TYR A 311 -7.00 -61.15 -9.69
N PHE A 312 -6.91 -60.06 -10.46
CA PHE A 312 -7.34 -58.74 -10.00
C PHE A 312 -8.87 -58.65 -9.86
N TYR A 313 -9.31 -58.19 -8.70
CA TYR A 313 -10.66 -58.36 -8.17
C TYR A 313 -11.74 -57.64 -8.99
N CYS A 314 -12.33 -58.35 -9.95
CA CYS A 314 -13.64 -58.00 -10.45
C CYS A 314 -14.69 -58.21 -9.33
N HIS A 315 -15.75 -57.41 -9.33
CA HIS A 315 -17.02 -57.71 -8.65
C HIS A 315 -17.22 -57.40 -7.13
N ARG A 316 -16.90 -56.18 -6.65
CA ARG A 316 -17.70 -55.57 -5.54
C ARG A 316 -17.84 -54.04 -5.51
N LEU A 317 -18.15 -53.43 -6.66
CA LEU A 317 -18.68 -52.05 -6.73
C LEU A 317 -19.99 -52.00 -7.54
N SER A 318 -20.95 -52.85 -7.17
CA SER A 318 -22.33 -52.78 -7.68
C SER A 318 -23.12 -51.68 -6.96
N SER A 319 -22.84 -50.44 -7.35
CA SER A 319 -23.83 -49.36 -7.37
C SER A 319 -23.47 -48.43 -8.53
N ALA A 320 -23.63 -48.98 -9.74
CA ALA A 320 -23.41 -48.28 -10.98
C ALA A 320 -24.38 -47.11 -11.12
N ARG A 321 -23.92 -45.90 -10.79
CA ARG A 321 -24.53 -44.68 -11.32
C ARG A 321 -23.87 -44.42 -12.67
N LYS A 322 -24.56 -44.82 -13.74
CA LYS A 322 -24.14 -44.76 -15.15
C LYS A 322 -23.30 -43.50 -15.44
N MET A 323 -22.08 -43.68 -15.97
CA MET A 323 -21.49 -42.64 -16.79
C MET A 323 -22.31 -42.56 -18.06
N GLY A 324 -23.30 -41.65 -18.07
CA GLY A 324 -24.06 -41.34 -19.27
C GLY A 324 -23.14 -40.74 -20.32
N GLU A 325 -23.47 -40.96 -21.59
CA GLU A 325 -22.84 -40.25 -22.71
C GLU A 325 -22.79 -38.75 -22.42
N VAL A 326 -21.67 -38.11 -22.78
CA VAL A 326 -21.50 -36.66 -22.70
C VAL A 326 -22.37 -35.99 -23.77
N ARG A 327 -23.68 -35.92 -23.51
CA ARG A 327 -24.67 -35.28 -24.38
C ARG A 327 -24.74 -33.79 -24.05
N PHE A 328 -24.47 -32.96 -25.05
CA PHE A 328 -24.70 -31.51 -25.00
C PHE A 328 -26.20 -31.25 -24.85
N GLN A 329 -26.63 -30.67 -23.74
CA GLN A 329 -28.06 -30.41 -23.48
C GLN A 329 -28.40 -28.95 -23.74
N SER A 330 -28.81 -28.64 -24.97
CA SER A 330 -29.23 -27.30 -25.42
C SER A 330 -30.32 -26.67 -24.54
N GLU A 331 -31.22 -27.50 -24.00
CA GLU A 331 -32.30 -27.09 -23.07
C GLU A 331 -31.80 -26.40 -21.80
N TYR A 332 -30.55 -26.65 -21.37
CA TYR A 332 -29.98 -25.99 -20.19
C TYR A 332 -29.83 -24.48 -20.42
N ILE A 333 -29.50 -24.06 -21.64
CA ILE A 333 -29.30 -22.64 -21.99
C ILE A 333 -30.62 -21.87 -21.91
N SER A 334 -31.74 -22.49 -22.32
CA SER A 334 -33.10 -21.95 -22.21
C SER A 334 -33.74 -22.11 -20.82
N SER A 335 -33.11 -22.85 -19.91
CA SER A 335 -33.64 -23.02 -18.55
C SER A 335 -33.39 -21.76 -17.71
N ASN A 336 -34.35 -21.41 -16.85
CA ASN A 336 -34.25 -20.29 -15.89
C ASN A 336 -32.91 -20.27 -15.12
N ARG A 337 -32.33 -21.45 -14.82
CA ARG A 337 -31.03 -21.59 -14.14
C ARG A 337 -29.84 -21.32 -15.07
N GLY A 338 -29.88 -21.79 -16.32
CA GLY A 338 -28.86 -21.45 -17.32
C GLY A 338 -28.86 -19.95 -17.62
N ILE A 339 -30.04 -19.36 -17.80
CA ILE A 339 -30.24 -17.91 -17.95
C ILE A 339 -29.67 -17.15 -16.73
N THR A 340 -29.96 -17.60 -15.51
CA THR A 340 -29.41 -16.99 -14.28
C THR A 340 -27.88 -17.04 -14.26
N LYS A 341 -27.26 -18.16 -14.65
CA LYS A 341 -25.78 -18.28 -14.75
C LYS A 341 -25.20 -17.40 -15.85
N VAL A 342 -25.84 -17.28 -17.01
CA VAL A 342 -25.44 -16.37 -18.09
C VAL A 342 -25.50 -14.90 -17.62
N ILE A 343 -26.56 -14.50 -16.93
CA ILE A 343 -26.68 -13.14 -16.37
C ILE A 343 -25.60 -12.88 -15.31
N GLN A 344 -25.30 -13.84 -14.42
CA GLN A 344 -24.19 -13.75 -13.46
C GLN A 344 -22.83 -13.56 -14.16
N ILE A 345 -22.58 -14.26 -15.27
CA ILE A 345 -21.34 -14.11 -16.05
C ILE A 345 -21.26 -12.74 -16.73
N VAL A 346 -22.33 -12.30 -17.40
CA VAL A 346 -22.39 -10.99 -18.09
C VAL A 346 -22.19 -9.83 -17.10
N LEU A 347 -22.90 -9.83 -15.97
CA LEU A 347 -22.71 -8.82 -14.93
C LEU A 347 -21.31 -8.88 -14.30
N GLY A 348 -20.75 -10.08 -14.12
CA GLY A 348 -19.37 -10.26 -13.68
C GLY A 348 -18.35 -9.58 -14.61
N PHE A 349 -18.52 -9.70 -15.94
CA PHE A 349 -17.70 -9.02 -16.93
C PHE A 349 -17.88 -7.49 -16.91
N VAL A 350 -19.11 -7.01 -16.74
CA VAL A 350 -19.40 -5.57 -16.59
C VAL A 350 -18.72 -4.99 -15.35
N VAL A 351 -18.85 -5.66 -14.19
CA VAL A 351 -18.20 -5.24 -12.93
C VAL A 351 -16.67 -5.26 -13.06
N CYS A 352 -16.08 -6.31 -13.64
CA CYS A 352 -14.64 -6.34 -13.93
C CYS A 352 -14.22 -5.17 -14.84
N SER A 353 -14.97 -4.90 -15.90
CA SER A 353 -14.66 -3.83 -16.85
C SER A 353 -14.72 -2.46 -16.21
N VAL A 354 -15.74 -2.17 -15.39
CA VAL A 354 -15.91 -0.88 -14.70
C VAL A 354 -14.85 -0.67 -13.61
N LEU A 355 -14.56 -1.70 -12.80
CA LEU A 355 -13.54 -1.62 -11.74
C LEU A 355 -12.11 -1.54 -12.29
N CYS A 356 -11.80 -2.25 -13.37
CA CYS A 356 -10.46 -2.22 -13.97
C CYS A 356 -10.20 -0.97 -14.82
N SER A 357 -11.21 -0.44 -15.54
CA SER A 357 -11.05 0.81 -16.30
C SER A 357 -10.95 2.04 -15.41
N ASN A 358 -11.72 2.07 -14.31
CA ASN A 358 -11.74 3.16 -13.34
C ASN A 358 -11.06 2.72 -12.03
N TRP A 359 -9.84 2.20 -12.12
CA TRP A 359 -9.12 1.70 -10.95
C TRP A 359 -8.59 2.83 -10.07
N TYR A 360 -9.16 2.96 -8.87
CA TYR A 360 -8.79 3.98 -7.87
C TYR A 360 -7.88 3.45 -6.73
N GLY A 361 -7.53 2.16 -6.74
CA GLY A 361 -7.10 1.43 -5.53
C GLY A 361 -5.60 1.22 -5.30
N GLY A 362 -4.72 1.40 -6.30
CA GLY A 362 -3.29 1.04 -6.16
C GLY A 362 -2.64 0.63 -7.48
N TYR A 363 -1.60 -0.22 -7.43
CA TYR A 363 -0.82 -0.63 -8.61
C TYR A 363 -1.50 -1.73 -9.46
N SER A 364 -2.40 -2.52 -8.87
CA SER A 364 -3.10 -3.62 -9.53
C SER A 364 -4.54 -3.72 -9.08
N CYS A 365 -5.46 -4.14 -9.97
CA CYS A 365 -6.87 -4.36 -9.66
C CYS A 365 -7.12 -5.51 -8.65
N PHE A 366 -6.07 -6.28 -8.35
CA PHE A 366 -6.11 -7.45 -7.47
C PHE A 366 -5.31 -7.21 -6.18
N GLY A 367 -5.84 -7.72 -5.07
CA GLY A 367 -5.12 -7.90 -3.80
C GLY A 367 -5.01 -6.66 -2.90
N GLU A 368 -4.79 -5.47 -3.45
CA GLU A 368 -4.53 -4.27 -2.63
C GLU A 368 -5.80 -3.47 -2.28
N GLY A 369 -6.05 -3.30 -0.98
CA GLY A 369 -7.08 -2.41 -0.44
C GLY A 369 -8.52 -2.92 -0.57
N ARG A 370 -9.47 -2.12 -0.05
CA ARG A 370 -10.90 -2.49 0.03
C ARG A 370 -11.55 -2.69 -1.35
N LEU A 371 -11.13 -1.92 -2.34
CA LEU A 371 -11.60 -2.07 -3.73
C LEU A 371 -11.04 -3.34 -4.39
N GLY A 372 -9.82 -3.75 -4.03
CA GLY A 372 -9.16 -4.97 -4.53
C GLY A 372 -9.80 -6.26 -4.03
N TYR A 373 -10.37 -6.25 -2.82
CA TYR A 373 -11.22 -7.34 -2.35
C TYR A 373 -12.45 -7.52 -3.26
N VAL A 374 -13.16 -6.43 -3.58
CA VAL A 374 -14.38 -6.48 -4.42
C VAL A 374 -14.06 -6.94 -5.84
N SER A 375 -13.02 -6.37 -6.46
CA SER A 375 -12.60 -6.72 -7.82
C SER A 375 -12.06 -8.16 -7.91
N GLY A 376 -11.23 -8.58 -6.95
CA GLY A 376 -10.68 -9.94 -6.88
C GLY A 376 -11.74 -11.01 -6.64
N LEU A 377 -12.69 -10.76 -5.72
CA LEU A 377 -13.81 -11.66 -5.46
C LEU A 377 -14.70 -11.81 -6.71
N ASN A 378 -15.03 -10.70 -7.38
CA ASN A 378 -15.86 -10.73 -8.59
C ASN A 378 -15.20 -11.52 -9.73
N PHE A 379 -13.89 -11.35 -9.94
CA PHE A 379 -13.13 -12.12 -10.92
C PHE A 379 -13.08 -13.62 -10.60
N LEU A 380 -12.83 -13.98 -9.34
CA LEU A 380 -12.79 -15.39 -8.92
C LEU A 380 -14.15 -16.07 -9.10
N CYS A 381 -15.24 -15.42 -8.71
CA CYS A 381 -16.60 -15.94 -8.90
C CYS A 381 -17.00 -15.98 -10.39
N LEU A 382 -16.51 -15.07 -11.23
CA LEU A 382 -16.71 -15.15 -12.68
C LEU A 382 -16.07 -16.41 -13.28
N LEU A 383 -14.82 -16.74 -12.90
CA LEU A 383 -14.16 -17.96 -13.37
C LEU A 383 -14.90 -19.22 -12.89
N ILE A 384 -15.32 -19.26 -11.62
CA ILE A 384 -16.08 -20.40 -11.07
C ILE A 384 -17.45 -20.52 -11.76
N ASN A 385 -18.14 -19.42 -12.04
CA ASN A 385 -19.42 -19.43 -12.76
C ASN A 385 -19.28 -19.94 -14.20
N ILE A 386 -18.20 -19.60 -14.92
CA ILE A 386 -17.90 -20.14 -16.26
C ILE A 386 -17.68 -21.66 -16.18
N VAL A 387 -16.88 -22.13 -15.22
CA VAL A 387 -16.62 -23.57 -15.04
C VAL A 387 -17.91 -24.33 -14.67
N LEU A 388 -18.73 -23.80 -13.76
CA LEU A 388 -20.02 -24.41 -13.39
C LEU A 388 -21.02 -24.40 -14.55
N PHE A 389 -21.04 -23.35 -15.38
CA PHE A 389 -21.86 -23.31 -16.59
C PHE A 389 -21.44 -24.41 -17.59
N LEU A 390 -20.15 -24.57 -17.84
CA LEU A 390 -19.63 -25.63 -18.72
C LEU A 390 -19.89 -27.04 -18.17
N LEU A 391 -19.69 -27.27 -16.87
CA LEU A 391 -19.97 -28.58 -16.25
C LEU A 391 -21.46 -28.95 -16.33
N ASN A 392 -22.36 -28.00 -16.07
CA ASN A 392 -23.81 -28.22 -16.20
C ASN A 392 -24.24 -28.42 -17.67
N LEU A 393 -23.58 -27.76 -18.64
CA LEU A 393 -23.81 -27.95 -20.08
C LEU A 393 -23.43 -29.36 -20.58
N PHE A 394 -22.40 -29.96 -19.97
CA PHE A 394 -21.98 -31.36 -20.18
C PHE A 394 -22.68 -32.37 -19.23
N ASN A 395 -23.77 -31.95 -18.58
CA ASN A 395 -24.60 -32.78 -17.69
C ASN A 395 -23.89 -33.37 -16.45
N ILE A 396 -22.72 -32.83 -16.07
CA ILE A 396 -22.01 -33.17 -14.84
C ILE A 396 -22.53 -32.23 -13.73
N ARG A 397 -23.53 -32.69 -12.96
CA ARG A 397 -24.26 -31.86 -11.97
C ARG A 397 -23.85 -32.14 -10.50
N PRO A 398 -22.78 -31.54 -9.96
CA PRO A 398 -22.41 -31.65 -8.56
C PRO A 398 -23.28 -30.74 -7.66
N LEU A 399 -24.57 -31.10 -7.52
CA LEU A 399 -25.60 -30.31 -6.81
C LEU A 399 -25.17 -29.78 -5.44
N LYS A 400 -24.50 -30.61 -4.61
CA LYS A 400 -24.03 -30.21 -3.27
C LYS A 400 -22.92 -29.15 -3.33
N LEU A 401 -22.06 -29.18 -4.34
CA LEU A 401 -20.96 -28.24 -4.51
C LEU A 401 -21.48 -26.88 -4.98
N GLU A 402 -22.46 -26.86 -5.90
CA GLU A 402 -23.10 -25.62 -6.36
C GLU A 402 -23.93 -24.95 -5.24
N GLN A 403 -24.64 -25.73 -4.42
CA GLN A 403 -25.34 -25.20 -3.23
C GLN A 403 -24.37 -24.55 -2.24
N LEU A 404 -23.25 -25.22 -1.91
CA LEU A 404 -22.23 -24.69 -1.01
C LEU A 404 -21.59 -23.41 -1.57
N TYR A 405 -21.23 -23.43 -2.86
CA TYR A 405 -20.67 -22.27 -3.56
C TYR A 405 -21.61 -21.07 -3.53
N ASN A 406 -22.90 -21.24 -3.84
CA ASN A 406 -23.86 -20.13 -3.84
C ASN A 406 -24.02 -19.48 -2.46
N VAL A 407 -24.03 -20.27 -1.37
CA VAL A 407 -24.09 -19.75 0.01
C VAL A 407 -22.83 -18.96 0.35
N VAL A 408 -21.65 -19.53 0.08
CA VAL A 408 -20.36 -18.89 0.36
C VAL A 408 -20.20 -17.60 -0.46
N ALA A 409 -20.53 -17.64 -1.77
CA ALA A 409 -20.51 -16.47 -2.64
C ALA A 409 -21.45 -15.36 -2.13
N ALA A 410 -22.68 -15.69 -1.74
CA ALA A 410 -23.62 -14.70 -1.20
C ALA A 410 -23.08 -13.99 0.06
N ILE A 411 -22.45 -14.73 0.98
CA ILE A 411 -21.84 -14.17 2.19
C ILE A 411 -20.66 -13.24 1.83
N LEU A 412 -19.77 -13.69 0.93
CA LEU A 412 -18.60 -12.90 0.52
C LEU A 412 -18.99 -11.63 -0.25
N PHE A 413 -20.04 -11.68 -1.07
CA PHE A 413 -20.59 -10.52 -1.77
C PHE A 413 -21.28 -9.52 -0.83
N LEU A 414 -21.93 -9.99 0.24
CA LEU A 414 -22.47 -9.10 1.29
C LEU A 414 -21.33 -8.30 1.95
N VAL A 415 -20.20 -8.94 2.27
CA VAL A 415 -18.99 -8.25 2.78
C VAL A 415 -18.44 -7.28 1.74
N ALA A 416 -18.43 -7.64 0.46
CA ALA A 416 -17.96 -6.78 -0.63
C ALA A 416 -18.79 -5.48 -0.75
N ILE A 417 -20.13 -5.57 -0.63
CA ILE A 417 -21.02 -4.39 -0.65
C ILE A 417 -20.69 -3.44 0.51
N VAL A 418 -20.53 -3.96 1.73
CA VAL A 418 -20.18 -3.14 2.92
C VAL A 418 -18.83 -2.45 2.74
N LEU A 419 -17.82 -3.15 2.22
CA LEU A 419 -16.49 -2.59 1.96
C LEU A 419 -16.51 -1.52 0.86
N LEU A 420 -17.32 -1.70 -0.19
CA LEU A 420 -17.47 -0.74 -1.29
C LEU A 420 -18.20 0.53 -0.83
N LEU A 421 -19.30 0.40 -0.07
CA LEU A 421 -20.01 1.53 0.50
C LEU A 421 -19.14 2.31 1.49
N TRP A 422 -18.36 1.62 2.33
CA TRP A 422 -17.38 2.28 3.21
C TRP A 422 -16.31 3.02 2.38
N TYR A 423 -15.80 2.42 1.30
CA TYR A 423 -14.85 3.09 0.42
C TYR A 423 -15.41 4.39 -0.18
N MET A 424 -16.65 4.38 -0.69
CA MET A 424 -17.33 5.58 -1.20
C MET A 424 -17.50 6.65 -0.12
N ILE A 425 -18.03 6.29 1.06
CA ILE A 425 -18.26 7.22 2.18
C ILE A 425 -16.96 7.82 2.72
N GLN A 426 -15.88 7.02 2.81
CA GLN A 426 -14.61 7.49 3.37
C GLN A 426 -13.92 8.52 2.46
N ASN A 427 -13.97 8.31 1.14
CA ASN A 427 -13.25 9.14 0.18
C ASN A 427 -14.14 10.20 -0.49
N SER A 428 -15.45 10.19 -0.25
CA SER A 428 -16.45 11.09 -0.85
C SER A 428 -16.52 11.02 -2.39
N TYR A 429 -16.15 9.87 -2.98
CA TYR A 429 -16.28 9.64 -4.42
C TYR A 429 -17.72 9.24 -4.77
N TRP A 430 -18.39 10.12 -5.50
CA TRP A 430 -19.74 9.93 -6.05
C TRP A 430 -19.74 9.87 -7.59
N ASP A 431 -18.65 9.38 -8.17
CA ASP A 431 -18.54 9.21 -9.62
C ASP A 431 -19.57 8.19 -10.11
N VAL A 432 -20.23 8.51 -11.23
CA VAL A 432 -21.31 7.70 -11.83
C VAL A 432 -20.90 6.24 -12.01
N TRP A 433 -19.66 5.99 -12.43
CA TRP A 433 -19.10 4.64 -12.60
C TRP A 433 -18.99 3.83 -11.30
N MET A 434 -18.73 4.47 -10.16
CA MET A 434 -18.69 3.79 -8.85
C MET A 434 -20.10 3.49 -8.34
N ILE A 435 -21.08 4.35 -8.63
CA ILE A 435 -22.50 4.08 -8.35
C ILE A 435 -22.98 2.90 -9.19
N ILE A 436 -22.66 2.87 -10.49
CA ILE A 436 -22.97 1.73 -11.38
C ILE A 436 -22.33 0.44 -10.85
N ALA A 437 -21.05 0.47 -10.47
CA ALA A 437 -20.38 -0.69 -9.89
C ALA A 437 -21.06 -1.19 -8.60
N ALA A 438 -21.45 -0.27 -7.70
CA ALA A 438 -22.17 -0.62 -6.47
C ALA A 438 -23.52 -1.31 -6.75
N VAL A 439 -24.28 -0.78 -7.71
CA VAL A 439 -25.58 -1.34 -8.12
C VAL A 439 -25.40 -2.71 -8.78
N CYS A 440 -24.43 -2.87 -9.69
CA CYS A 440 -24.16 -4.16 -10.32
C CYS A 440 -23.73 -5.23 -9.30
N VAL A 441 -22.88 -4.89 -8.31
CA VAL A 441 -22.48 -5.82 -7.24
C VAL A 441 -23.69 -6.21 -6.35
N LEU A 442 -24.62 -5.28 -6.10
CA LEU A 442 -25.88 -5.58 -5.39
C LEU A 442 -26.79 -6.52 -6.20
N VAL A 443 -26.93 -6.30 -7.51
CA VAL A 443 -27.70 -7.20 -8.40
C VAL A 443 -27.07 -8.59 -8.44
N VAL A 444 -25.73 -8.70 -8.52
CA VAL A 444 -25.02 -9.99 -8.46
C VAL A 444 -25.28 -10.71 -7.13
N PHE A 445 -25.27 -10.01 -5.99
CA PHE A 445 -25.67 -10.59 -4.69
C PHE A 445 -27.10 -11.14 -4.70
N LEU A 446 -28.07 -10.39 -5.25
CA LEU A 446 -29.46 -10.85 -5.37
C LEU A 446 -29.59 -12.08 -6.28
N LEU A 447 -28.79 -12.16 -7.36
CA LEU A 447 -28.77 -13.33 -8.24
C LEU A 447 -28.19 -14.58 -7.55
N PHE A 448 -27.20 -14.44 -6.66
CA PHE A 448 -26.73 -15.58 -5.85
C PHE A 448 -27.80 -16.05 -4.85
N GLN A 449 -28.58 -15.14 -4.25
CA GLN A 449 -29.71 -15.50 -3.40
C GLN A 449 -30.83 -16.22 -4.18
N TRP A 450 -31.14 -15.76 -5.40
CA TRP A 450 -32.15 -16.40 -6.25
C TRP A 450 -31.71 -17.79 -6.71
N ASP A 451 -30.46 -17.94 -7.15
CA ASP A 451 -29.87 -19.22 -7.56
C ASP A 451 -29.74 -20.22 -6.38
N PHE A 452 -29.51 -19.73 -5.16
CA PHE A 452 -29.63 -20.55 -3.95
C PHE A 452 -31.08 -20.99 -3.67
N LYS A 453 -32.06 -20.09 -3.78
CA LYS A 453 -33.49 -20.40 -3.56
C LYS A 453 -34.02 -21.42 -4.59
N GLY A 454 -33.67 -21.27 -5.86
CA GLY A 454 -34.01 -22.22 -6.93
C GLY A 454 -33.41 -23.62 -6.75
N ASN A 455 -32.29 -23.71 -6.01
CA ASN A 455 -31.69 -24.99 -5.63
C ASN A 455 -32.34 -25.65 -4.41
N ARG A 456 -33.21 -24.97 -3.65
CA ARG A 456 -34.02 -25.58 -2.57
C ARG A 456 -35.36 -26.12 -3.06
N THR A 457 -36.04 -25.40 -3.96
CA THR A 457 -37.33 -25.83 -4.58
C THR A 457 -37.22 -27.09 -5.44
N MET A 458 -36.02 -27.64 -5.61
CA MET A 458 -35.76 -28.91 -6.28
C MET A 458 -35.47 -30.07 -5.28
N SER A 459 -35.28 -29.75 -4.00
CA SER A 459 -35.10 -30.72 -2.91
C SER A 459 -36.43 -31.00 -2.20
N ASP A 460 -37.29 -29.99 -2.08
CA ASP A 460 -38.68 -30.11 -1.67
C ASP A 460 -39.53 -30.12 -2.94
N GLY A 461 -40.10 -31.28 -3.30
CA GLY A 461 -40.65 -31.54 -4.63
C GLY A 461 -41.99 -30.86 -4.96
N HIS A 462 -42.00 -29.53 -5.11
CA HIS A 462 -43.14 -28.79 -5.66
C HIS A 462 -42.71 -27.77 -6.73
N LEU A 463 -43.30 -27.93 -7.92
CA LEU A 463 -43.26 -26.96 -9.01
C LEU A 463 -43.93 -25.64 -8.59
N PRO A 464 -43.32 -24.47 -8.83
CA PRO A 464 -44.04 -23.21 -8.84
C PRO A 464 -44.77 -23.02 -10.18
N ILE A 465 -46.06 -22.71 -10.08
CA ILE A 465 -46.84 -22.00 -11.12
C ILE A 465 -46.53 -20.50 -10.97
#